data_AF-A0A1M7JV16-F1
#
_entry.id   AF-A0A1M7JV16-F1
#
_cell.length_a   1.000
_cell.length_b   1.000
_cell.length_c   1.000
_cell.angle_alpha   90.00
_cell.angle_beta   90.00
_cell.angle_gamma   90.00
#
_symmetry.space_group_name_H-M   'P 1'
#
loop_
_entity.id
_entity.type
_entity.pdbx_description
1 polymer ?
#
loop_
_entity_poly.entity_id
_entity_poly.type
_entity_poly.pdbx_seq_one_letter_code
_entity_poly.pdbx_strand_id
1 'polypeptide(L)'
;MAAHRAGIGLLVLAGLFAGCGPAHSNDGGNGMIFGLFKSKFTTSVSPQVGASLVREAAWPAALPAPPAASYPPVRNVSIEGGLPPAGTLAATRAEHPAAEAFVIDALAVVNTYEPERRTQLWQLDARDARRFDKQRAAPFDPAQAKWLMYSAESVLALPGRQVLIQLKYHRPHATDGLFVYDVESDRMRSLGNVEPDWSRGLPFRFVDSLQLRPDAVLVRYQTDKERLGPQRYVNHFEHLVLFSPRHREGLELVKLGLDDGSVRRWGLSGSKLWLQTVDERAAPPREAVWSLDLARVL
;
A
#
# COMPACT_ATOMS: atom_id res chain seq x y z
N MET A 1 -3.40 76.78 -28.35
CA MET A 1 -3.15 76.73 -26.89
C MET A 1 -3.36 75.29 -26.43
N ALA A 2 -2.42 74.79 -25.62
CA ALA A 2 -2.39 73.61 -24.73
C ALA A 2 -3.67 72.73 -24.63
N ALA A 3 -3.64 71.40 -24.46
CA ALA A 3 -2.63 70.52 -23.87
C ALA A 3 -2.93 69.02 -24.15
N HIS A 4 -1.85 68.25 -24.11
CA HIS A 4 -1.66 66.91 -23.53
C HIS A 4 -2.50 65.66 -23.85
N ARG A 5 -1.72 64.64 -24.23
CA ARG A 5 -1.93 63.19 -24.23
C ARG A 5 -2.16 62.62 -22.82
N ALA A 6 -2.99 61.57 -22.73
CA ALA A 6 -2.85 60.38 -21.87
C ALA A 6 -4.02 59.43 -22.24
N GLY A 7 -3.90 58.13 -22.51
CA GLY A 7 -2.85 57.16 -22.21
C GLY A 7 -3.24 56.29 -21.00
N ILE A 8 -4.19 55.35 -21.15
CA ILE A 8 -4.41 54.21 -20.23
C ILE A 8 -5.03 53.09 -21.11
N GLY A 9 -4.43 51.94 -21.41
CA GLY A 9 -3.43 51.17 -20.67
C GLY A 9 -4.12 50.05 -19.87
N LEU A 10 -4.83 49.13 -20.54
CA LEU A 10 -5.50 47.99 -19.92
C LEU A 10 -4.45 46.98 -19.41
N LEU A 11 -4.17 47.03 -18.11
CA LEU A 11 -3.28 46.10 -17.41
C LEU A 11 -4.08 44.86 -16.99
N VAL A 12 -3.83 43.75 -17.68
CA VAL A 12 -4.32 42.41 -17.30
C VAL A 12 -3.53 41.95 -16.09
N LEU A 13 -4.16 41.94 -14.91
CA LEU A 13 -3.61 41.32 -13.70
C LEU A 13 -3.71 39.79 -13.84
N ALA A 14 -2.56 39.14 -14.06
CA ALA A 14 -2.42 37.70 -13.89
C ALA A 14 -2.44 37.37 -12.39
N GLY A 15 -3.39 36.54 -11.97
CA GLY A 15 -3.52 36.04 -10.60
C GLY A 15 -2.35 35.14 -10.23
N LEU A 16 -1.63 35.54 -9.17
CA LEU A 16 -0.65 34.73 -8.47
C LEU A 16 -1.37 33.61 -7.71
N PHE A 17 -1.49 32.44 -8.34
CA PHE A 17 -1.63 31.18 -7.62
C PHE A 17 -0.25 30.77 -7.10
N ALA A 18 0.13 31.29 -5.92
CA ALA A 18 1.24 30.73 -5.15
C ALA A 18 0.74 29.45 -4.48
N GLY A 19 1.13 28.31 -5.05
CA GLY A 19 0.74 26.97 -4.62
C GLY A 19 1.26 26.63 -3.22
N CYS A 20 0.41 25.93 -2.46
CA CYS A 20 0.84 25.10 -1.34
C CYS A 20 1.69 23.96 -1.89
N GLY A 21 3.02 24.10 -1.82
CA GLY A 21 3.93 22.98 -2.03
C GLY A 21 3.81 21.95 -0.90
N PRO A 22 4.24 20.69 -1.11
CA PRO A 22 4.31 19.70 -0.04
C PRO A 22 5.20 20.21 1.09
N ALA A 23 4.76 19.99 2.34
CA ALA A 23 5.52 20.38 3.51
C ALA A 23 6.80 19.54 3.59
N HIS A 24 7.94 20.20 3.45
CA HIS A 24 9.25 19.61 3.62
C HIS A 24 9.58 19.48 5.11
N SER A 25 10.23 18.36 5.50
CA SER A 25 10.79 18.18 6.83
C SER A 25 11.91 19.21 7.06
N ASN A 26 11.76 20.06 8.07
CA ASN A 26 12.81 21.01 8.50
C ASN A 26 13.71 20.34 9.53
N ASP A 27 14.93 19.97 9.12
CA ASP A 27 16.21 20.35 9.76
C ASP A 27 17.37 19.40 9.39
N GLY A 28 18.54 19.99 9.11
CA GLY A 28 19.83 19.33 9.33
C GLY A 28 20.97 19.57 8.31
N GLY A 29 21.71 20.67 8.49
CA GLY A 29 23.19 20.66 8.49
C GLY A 29 23.96 20.67 7.15
N ASN A 30 24.65 21.78 6.92
CA ASN A 30 25.57 22.06 5.81
C ASN A 30 26.92 21.30 5.95
N GLY A 31 27.46 20.75 4.85
CA GLY A 31 28.87 20.35 4.78
C GLY A 31 29.23 19.25 3.78
N MET A 32 30.14 19.58 2.85
CA MET A 32 31.04 18.74 2.03
C MET A 32 30.69 18.54 0.54
N ILE A 33 31.58 19.08 -0.31
CA ILE A 33 31.50 19.25 -1.78
C ILE A 33 32.12 18.06 -2.55
N PHE A 34 32.27 16.88 -1.94
CA PHE A 34 32.83 15.68 -2.62
C PHE A 34 31.99 14.43 -2.39
N GLY A 35 30.72 14.47 -2.79
CA GLY A 35 29.78 13.36 -2.74
C GLY A 35 28.76 13.44 -3.86
N LEU A 36 29.23 13.56 -5.11
CA LEU A 36 28.35 13.55 -6.28
C LEU A 36 27.64 12.18 -6.36
N PHE A 37 26.34 12.20 -6.09
CA PHE A 37 25.33 11.15 -6.31
C PHE A 37 25.26 9.99 -5.29
N LYS A 38 25.12 10.28 -3.99
CA LYS A 38 24.21 9.46 -3.18
C LYS A 38 22.82 10.06 -3.34
N SER A 39 21.94 9.39 -4.09
CA SER A 39 20.54 9.79 -4.19
C SER A 39 19.95 9.88 -2.79
N LYS A 40 19.51 11.07 -2.37
CA LYS A 40 18.78 11.23 -1.12
C LYS A 40 17.39 10.64 -1.30
N PHE A 41 17.07 9.61 -0.53
CA PHE A 41 15.73 9.03 -0.52
C PHE A 41 14.90 9.88 0.43
N THR A 42 14.26 10.90 -0.13
CA THR A 42 13.60 11.94 0.64
C THR A 42 12.19 11.51 1.03
N THR A 43 11.89 11.64 2.33
CA THR A 43 10.53 11.46 2.84
C THR A 43 9.61 12.59 2.41
N SER A 44 8.39 12.25 2.01
CA SER A 44 7.33 13.21 1.73
C SER A 44 6.04 12.85 2.45
N VAL A 45 5.27 13.88 2.82
CA VAL A 45 3.93 13.77 3.37
C VAL A 45 2.95 14.41 2.38
N SER A 46 1.81 13.77 2.16
CA SER A 46 0.79 14.32 1.26
C SER A 46 0.23 15.65 1.78
N PRO A 47 0.14 16.70 0.94
CA PRO A 47 -0.49 17.97 1.31
C PRO A 47 -1.92 17.84 1.82
N GLN A 48 -2.65 16.78 1.42
CA GLN A 48 -4.02 16.55 1.87
C GLN A 48 -4.11 16.23 3.36
N VAL A 49 -3.03 15.70 3.96
CA VAL A 49 -2.94 15.47 5.39
C VAL A 49 -2.99 16.79 6.16
N GLY A 50 -2.40 17.86 5.59
CA GLY A 50 -2.37 19.17 6.23
C GLY A 50 -1.50 19.24 7.49
N ALA A 51 -0.64 18.24 7.70
CA ALA A 51 0.33 18.15 8.79
C ALA A 51 1.67 17.65 8.25
N SER A 52 2.73 17.86 9.01
CA SER A 52 4.07 17.33 8.72
C SER A 52 4.39 16.16 9.64
N LEU A 53 5.34 15.32 9.24
CA LEU A 53 5.98 14.39 10.16
C LEU A 53 6.75 15.19 11.21
N VAL A 54 6.49 14.90 12.48
CA VAL A 54 7.13 15.53 13.63
C VAL A 54 8.02 14.51 14.30
N ARG A 55 9.27 14.87 14.57
CA ARG A 55 10.19 14.02 15.33
C ARG A 55 9.84 14.10 16.82
N GLU A 56 9.59 12.95 17.42
CA GLU A 56 9.19 12.82 18.82
C GLU A 56 10.34 12.28 19.65
N ALA A 57 10.38 12.66 20.93
CA ALA A 57 11.47 12.24 21.83
C ALA A 57 11.38 10.75 22.21
N ALA A 58 10.16 10.20 22.26
CA ALA A 58 9.92 8.83 22.69
C ALA A 58 8.64 8.26 22.09
N TRP A 59 8.59 6.93 22.00
CA TRP A 59 7.40 6.18 21.65
C TRP A 59 6.36 6.24 22.78
N PRO A 60 5.04 6.32 22.50
CA PRO A 60 4.03 6.32 23.54
C PRO A 60 4.09 5.06 24.41
N ALA A 61 4.05 5.24 25.74
CA ALA A 61 4.13 4.12 26.69
C ALA A 61 3.07 3.03 26.41
N ALA A 62 1.89 3.43 25.96
CA ALA A 62 0.85 2.55 25.47
C ALA A 62 0.15 3.17 24.27
N LEU A 63 -0.27 2.30 23.34
CA LEU A 63 -1.20 2.66 22.29
C LEU A 63 -2.51 1.90 22.51
N PRO A 64 -3.67 2.51 22.22
CA PRO A 64 -4.93 1.78 22.22
C PRO A 64 -4.88 0.64 21.19
N ALA A 65 -5.64 -0.42 21.45
CA ALA A 65 -5.83 -1.48 20.47
C ALA A 65 -6.51 -0.91 19.21
N PRO A 66 -6.12 -1.34 18.00
CA PRO A 66 -6.83 -0.96 16.79
C PRO A 66 -8.32 -1.32 16.89
N PRO A 67 -9.24 -0.47 16.37
CA PRO A 67 -10.65 -0.80 16.35
C PRO A 67 -10.93 -2.04 15.48
N ALA A 68 -12.09 -2.68 15.67
CA ALA A 68 -12.54 -3.74 14.79
C ALA A 68 -12.95 -3.17 13.42
N ALA A 69 -12.55 -3.84 12.34
CA ALA A 69 -12.98 -3.50 10.99
C ALA A 69 -14.51 -3.68 10.83
N SER A 70 -15.15 -2.76 10.11
CA SER A 70 -16.56 -2.85 9.72
C SER A 70 -16.76 -3.58 8.39
N TYR A 71 -15.71 -4.19 7.86
CA TYR A 71 -15.72 -4.94 6.61
C TYR A 71 -15.28 -6.40 6.86
N PRO A 72 -15.67 -7.33 5.97
CA PRO A 72 -15.47 -8.76 6.17
C PRO A 72 -13.97 -9.13 6.27
N PRO A 73 -13.59 -10.03 7.19
CA PRO A 73 -12.22 -10.54 7.23
C PRO A 73 -11.95 -11.46 6.04
N VAL A 74 -10.67 -11.60 5.69
CA VAL A 74 -10.21 -12.56 4.68
C VAL A 74 -10.03 -13.94 5.34
N ARG A 75 -10.54 -14.99 4.70
CA ARG A 75 -10.27 -16.39 5.09
C ARG A 75 -9.57 -17.11 3.94
N ASN A 76 -8.46 -17.78 4.22
CA ASN A 76 -7.83 -18.68 3.24
C ASN A 76 -8.34 -20.11 3.46
N VAL A 77 -8.89 -20.75 2.42
CA VAL A 77 -9.44 -22.11 2.44
C VAL A 77 -9.02 -22.89 1.19
N SER A 78 -9.09 -24.21 1.24
CA SER A 78 -8.89 -25.06 0.06
C SER A 78 -10.13 -25.15 -0.81
N ILE A 79 -9.94 -25.58 -2.07
CA ILE A 79 -11.03 -25.96 -2.97
C ILE A 79 -11.03 -27.48 -3.13
N GLU A 80 -12.19 -28.09 -2.94
CA GLU A 80 -12.44 -29.53 -3.02
C GLU A 80 -13.33 -29.89 -4.22
N GLY A 81 -13.23 -31.13 -4.70
CA GLY A 81 -14.13 -31.66 -5.74
C GLY A 81 -13.86 -31.14 -7.17
N GLY A 82 -12.75 -30.44 -7.39
CA GLY A 82 -12.33 -29.92 -8.70
C GLY A 82 -11.90 -28.46 -8.66
N LEU A 83 -11.74 -27.84 -9.83
CA LEU A 83 -11.50 -26.40 -9.96
C LEU A 83 -12.83 -25.66 -10.15
N PRO A 84 -12.91 -24.35 -9.83
CA PRO A 84 -14.08 -23.55 -10.16
C PRO A 84 -14.43 -23.63 -11.67
N PRO A 85 -15.72 -23.64 -12.05
CA PRO A 85 -16.88 -23.49 -11.15
C PRO A 85 -17.34 -24.80 -10.47
N ALA A 86 -16.79 -25.95 -10.85
CA ALA A 86 -17.27 -27.26 -10.38
C ALA A 86 -16.87 -27.59 -8.94
N GLY A 87 -15.75 -27.06 -8.47
CA GLY A 87 -15.26 -27.24 -7.10
C GLY A 87 -16.11 -26.52 -6.05
N THR A 88 -15.83 -26.81 -4.78
CA THR A 88 -16.46 -26.17 -3.62
C THR A 88 -15.43 -25.73 -2.59
N LEU A 89 -15.72 -24.65 -1.87
CA LEU A 89 -14.85 -24.17 -0.79
C LEU A 89 -14.91 -25.12 0.41
N ALA A 90 -13.74 -25.56 0.85
CA ALA A 90 -13.56 -26.28 2.09
C ALA A 90 -13.78 -25.37 3.31
N ALA A 91 -13.91 -25.97 4.49
CA ALA A 91 -13.99 -25.20 5.75
C ALA A 91 -12.63 -24.59 6.15
N THR A 92 -11.54 -25.28 5.83
CA THR A 92 -10.17 -24.91 6.20
C THR A 92 -9.22 -25.08 5.02
N ARG A 93 -8.01 -24.52 5.16
CA ARG A 93 -6.93 -24.72 4.20
C ARG A 93 -6.14 -25.99 4.55
N ALA A 94 -5.99 -26.89 3.60
CA ALA A 94 -5.05 -28.01 3.65
C ALA A 94 -3.60 -27.50 3.50
N GLU A 95 -2.62 -28.35 3.82
CA GLU A 95 -1.20 -27.97 3.74
C GLU A 95 -0.74 -27.74 2.29
N HIS A 96 -1.16 -28.64 1.39
CA HIS A 96 -0.81 -28.62 -0.04
C HIS A 96 -2.07 -28.81 -0.92
N PRO A 97 -2.96 -27.82 -0.99
CA PRO A 97 -4.17 -27.96 -1.79
C PRO A 97 -3.88 -27.80 -3.27
N ALA A 98 -4.62 -28.51 -4.13
CA ALA A 98 -4.53 -28.36 -5.58
C ALA A 98 -4.98 -26.97 -6.07
N ALA A 99 -5.85 -26.31 -5.29
CA ALA A 99 -6.26 -24.93 -5.44
C ALA A 99 -6.71 -24.36 -4.08
N GLU A 100 -6.55 -23.06 -3.89
CA GLU A 100 -6.97 -22.35 -2.67
C GLU A 100 -7.75 -21.08 -3.02
N ALA A 101 -8.49 -20.57 -2.05
CA ALA A 101 -9.27 -19.35 -2.20
C ALA A 101 -9.12 -18.44 -0.97
N PHE A 102 -8.87 -17.16 -1.22
CA PHE A 102 -9.03 -16.10 -0.24
C PHE A 102 -10.47 -15.57 -0.34
N VAL A 103 -11.29 -15.91 0.64
CA VAL A 103 -12.73 -15.62 0.68
C VAL A 103 -12.99 -14.37 1.49
N ILE A 104 -13.78 -13.45 0.90
CA ILE A 104 -14.14 -12.14 1.43
C ILE A 104 -15.61 -11.91 1.10
N ASP A 105 -16.50 -12.16 2.06
CA ASP A 105 -17.96 -12.11 1.84
C ASP A 105 -18.36 -12.97 0.62
N ALA A 106 -19.00 -12.39 -0.40
CA ALA A 106 -19.44 -13.07 -1.61
C ALA A 106 -18.38 -13.10 -2.74
N LEU A 107 -17.11 -12.77 -2.44
CA LEU A 107 -15.98 -12.83 -3.38
C LEU A 107 -14.96 -13.88 -2.93
N ALA A 108 -14.38 -14.59 -3.90
CA ALA A 108 -13.17 -15.39 -3.72
C ALA A 108 -12.07 -14.96 -4.70
N VAL A 109 -10.86 -14.76 -4.19
CA VAL A 109 -9.62 -14.70 -4.98
C VAL A 109 -9.03 -16.11 -4.99
N VAL A 110 -9.12 -16.79 -6.13
CA VAL A 110 -8.77 -18.21 -6.28
C VAL A 110 -7.39 -18.34 -6.90
N ASN A 111 -6.51 -19.11 -6.27
CA ASN A 111 -5.29 -19.61 -6.89
C ASN A 111 -5.50 -21.04 -7.37
N THR A 112 -5.20 -21.30 -8.63
CA THR A 112 -5.04 -22.65 -9.19
C THR A 112 -3.55 -22.91 -9.42
N TYR A 113 -3.07 -24.13 -9.19
CA TYR A 113 -1.66 -24.47 -9.39
C TYR A 113 -1.40 -25.33 -10.62
N GLU A 114 -2.35 -26.19 -10.99
CA GLU A 114 -2.28 -27.11 -12.13
C GLU A 114 -3.53 -26.96 -13.03
N PRO A 115 -3.42 -27.14 -14.36
CA PRO A 115 -2.18 -27.30 -15.13
C PRO A 115 -1.37 -26.00 -15.29
N GLU A 116 -1.98 -24.86 -14.93
CA GLU A 116 -1.32 -23.56 -14.98
C GLU A 116 -1.53 -22.81 -13.67
N ARG A 117 -0.44 -22.23 -13.16
CA ARG A 117 -0.51 -21.36 -11.98
C ARG A 117 -1.11 -20.01 -12.33
N ARG A 118 -2.33 -19.76 -11.85
CA ARG A 118 -3.17 -18.60 -12.18
C ARG A 118 -3.95 -18.13 -10.96
N THR A 119 -4.25 -16.84 -10.93
CA THR A 119 -5.24 -16.28 -10.00
C THR A 119 -6.50 -15.88 -10.75
N GLN A 120 -7.66 -16.20 -10.20
CA GLN A 120 -8.96 -15.84 -10.75
C GLN A 120 -9.80 -15.16 -9.67
N LEU A 121 -10.72 -14.31 -10.10
CA LEU A 121 -11.68 -13.67 -9.22
C LEU A 121 -13.04 -14.31 -9.46
N TRP A 122 -13.71 -14.73 -8.39
CA TRP A 122 -14.99 -15.42 -8.47
C TRP A 122 -16.00 -14.81 -7.52
N GLN A 123 -17.23 -14.62 -8.00
CA GLN A 123 -18.39 -14.41 -7.17
C GLN A 123 -18.88 -15.76 -6.63
N LEU A 124 -19.19 -15.80 -5.34
CA LEU A 124 -19.76 -16.95 -4.67
C LEU A 124 -21.28 -16.94 -4.79
N ASP A 125 -21.87 -18.13 -4.82
CA ASP A 125 -23.31 -18.32 -4.92
C ASP A 125 -24.01 -17.78 -3.65
N ALA A 126 -25.06 -16.99 -3.84
CA ALA A 126 -25.77 -16.32 -2.74
C ALA A 126 -26.61 -17.29 -1.87
N ARG A 127 -26.92 -18.48 -2.38
CA ARG A 127 -27.69 -19.52 -1.69
C ARG A 127 -26.78 -20.54 -1.01
N ASP A 128 -25.60 -20.80 -1.56
CA ASP A 128 -24.54 -21.59 -0.94
C ASP A 128 -23.18 -20.93 -1.16
N ALA A 129 -22.73 -20.17 -0.15
CA ALA A 129 -21.46 -19.43 -0.19
C ALA A 129 -20.21 -20.31 -0.30
N ARG A 130 -20.34 -21.65 -0.37
CA ARG A 130 -19.23 -22.55 -0.71
C ARG A 130 -19.09 -22.79 -2.21
N ARG A 131 -20.10 -22.44 -3.01
CA ARG A 131 -20.11 -22.68 -4.45
C ARG A 131 -19.72 -21.43 -5.22
N PHE A 132 -19.13 -21.64 -6.39
CA PHE A 132 -18.78 -20.59 -7.33
C PHE A 132 -19.93 -20.36 -8.30
N ASP A 133 -20.31 -19.10 -8.49
CA ASP A 133 -21.37 -18.71 -9.42
C ASP A 133 -20.75 -18.15 -10.70
N LYS A 134 -20.12 -16.97 -10.59
CA LYS A 134 -19.64 -16.22 -11.76
C LYS A 134 -18.18 -15.82 -11.62
N GLN A 135 -17.37 -16.15 -12.63
CA GLN A 135 -16.02 -15.61 -12.74
C GLN A 135 -16.08 -14.12 -13.11
N ARG A 136 -15.30 -13.31 -12.42
CA ARG A 136 -15.11 -11.88 -12.71
C ARG A 136 -14.15 -11.72 -13.88
N ALA A 137 -14.39 -10.70 -14.70
CA ALA A 137 -13.66 -10.51 -15.96
C ALA A 137 -12.51 -9.49 -15.86
N ALA A 138 -12.40 -8.77 -14.75
CA ALA A 138 -11.38 -7.75 -14.57
C ALA A 138 -9.96 -8.33 -14.72
N PRO A 139 -9.16 -7.88 -15.70
CA PRO A 139 -7.75 -8.25 -15.77
C PRO A 139 -6.96 -7.56 -14.66
N PHE A 140 -5.90 -8.20 -14.17
CA PHE A 140 -5.01 -7.61 -13.18
C PHE A 140 -4.21 -6.43 -13.74
N ASP A 141 -3.70 -6.60 -14.96
CA ASP A 141 -2.87 -5.63 -15.68
C ASP A 141 -3.11 -5.78 -17.19
N PRO A 142 -3.03 -4.69 -18.00
CA PRO A 142 -3.13 -4.80 -19.45
C PRO A 142 -2.13 -5.80 -20.09
N ALA A 143 -1.00 -6.06 -19.44
CA ALA A 143 0.00 -7.01 -19.86
C ALA A 143 -0.17 -8.43 -19.28
N GLN A 144 -1.25 -8.73 -18.56
CA GLN A 144 -1.50 -10.03 -17.95
C GLN A 144 -1.41 -11.19 -18.94
N ALA A 145 -1.87 -10.99 -20.18
CA ALA A 145 -1.80 -12.02 -21.23
C ALA A 145 -0.35 -12.46 -21.58
N LYS A 146 0.65 -11.67 -21.18
CA LYS A 146 2.08 -11.94 -21.40
C LYS A 146 2.77 -12.57 -20.19
N TRP A 147 2.03 -12.84 -19.11
CA TRP A 147 2.57 -13.47 -17.91
C TRP A 147 2.54 -14.98 -18.04
N LEU A 148 3.66 -15.64 -17.70
CA LEU A 148 3.76 -17.11 -17.77
C LEU A 148 3.02 -17.80 -16.62
N MET A 149 3.01 -17.17 -15.45
CA MET A 149 2.32 -17.61 -14.25
C MET A 149 2.06 -16.43 -13.34
N TYR A 150 1.00 -16.53 -12.53
CA TYR A 150 0.71 -15.57 -11.49
C TYR A 150 -0.13 -16.18 -10.37
N SER A 151 0.11 -15.73 -9.14
CA SER A 151 -0.52 -16.25 -7.93
C SER A 151 -0.66 -15.12 -6.91
N ALA A 152 -1.79 -15.04 -6.22
CA ALA A 152 -1.94 -14.15 -5.09
C ALA A 152 -1.16 -14.76 -3.91
N GLU A 153 -0.22 -14.05 -3.30
CA GLU A 153 0.47 -14.55 -2.10
C GLU A 153 -0.08 -13.90 -0.83
N SER A 154 -0.73 -12.73 -0.94
CA SER A 154 -1.41 -12.05 0.15
C SER A 154 -2.63 -11.29 -0.35
N VAL A 155 -3.72 -11.35 0.43
CA VAL A 155 -4.98 -10.67 0.14
C VAL A 155 -5.48 -9.98 1.40
N LEU A 156 -5.86 -8.70 1.30
CA LEU A 156 -6.47 -7.93 2.37
C LEU A 156 -7.84 -7.39 1.94
N ALA A 157 -8.83 -7.48 2.81
CA ALA A 157 -10.08 -6.75 2.65
C ALA A 157 -9.86 -5.27 3.00
N LEU A 158 -10.45 -4.38 2.19
CA LEU A 158 -10.41 -2.94 2.38
C LEU A 158 -11.85 -2.39 2.55
N PRO A 159 -12.01 -1.19 3.13
CA PRO A 159 -13.28 -0.47 3.15
C PRO A 159 -13.89 -0.30 1.75
N GLY A 160 -15.22 -0.14 1.69
CA GLY A 160 -15.90 0.12 0.41
C GLY A 160 -15.96 -1.08 -0.54
N ARG A 161 -15.96 -2.31 -0.01
CA ARG A 161 -15.96 -3.56 -0.79
C ARG A 161 -14.78 -3.62 -1.78
N GLN A 162 -13.61 -3.19 -1.33
CA GLN A 162 -12.37 -3.29 -2.09
C GLN A 162 -11.49 -4.40 -1.54
N VAL A 163 -10.61 -4.93 -2.37
CA VAL A 163 -9.67 -5.99 -2.01
C VAL A 163 -8.29 -5.61 -2.50
N LEU A 164 -7.31 -5.62 -1.61
CA LEU A 164 -5.91 -5.49 -1.97
C LEU A 164 -5.32 -6.87 -2.22
N ILE A 165 -4.67 -7.06 -3.35
CA ILE A 165 -4.10 -8.33 -3.79
C ILE A 165 -2.64 -8.09 -4.10
N GLN A 166 -1.74 -8.70 -3.34
CA GLN A 166 -0.35 -8.84 -3.77
C GLN A 166 -0.26 -10.10 -4.63
N LEU A 167 0.23 -9.92 -5.84
CA LEU A 167 0.31 -10.93 -6.88
C LEU A 167 1.77 -11.12 -7.26
N LYS A 168 2.27 -12.35 -7.12
CA LYS A 168 3.53 -12.76 -7.70
C LYS A 168 3.29 -13.22 -9.14
N TYR A 169 3.97 -12.64 -10.11
CA TYR A 169 3.84 -12.99 -11.53
C TYR A 169 5.19 -13.02 -12.25
N HIS A 170 5.24 -13.62 -13.44
CA HIS A 170 6.50 -13.85 -14.15
C HIS A 170 6.52 -13.29 -15.58
N ARG A 171 7.43 -12.32 -15.85
CA ARG A 171 7.69 -11.76 -17.20
C ARG A 171 8.99 -10.92 -17.31
N PRO A 172 10.08 -11.40 -17.92
CA PRO A 172 10.59 -12.77 -17.92
C PRO A 172 11.24 -13.14 -16.57
N HIS A 173 11.16 -12.27 -15.58
CA HIS A 173 11.59 -12.53 -14.20
C HIS A 173 10.39 -12.52 -13.27
N ALA A 174 10.53 -13.13 -12.10
CA ALA A 174 9.53 -13.04 -11.05
C ALA A 174 9.46 -11.61 -10.51
N THR A 175 8.24 -11.09 -10.44
CA THR A 175 7.91 -9.75 -9.94
C THR A 175 6.72 -9.88 -9.00
N ASP A 176 6.70 -9.07 -7.95
CA ASP A 176 5.58 -8.93 -7.05
C ASP A 176 4.91 -7.58 -7.31
N GLY A 177 3.62 -7.60 -7.61
CA GLY A 177 2.82 -6.39 -7.84
C GLY A 177 1.69 -6.30 -6.83
N LEU A 178 1.24 -5.08 -6.55
CA LEU A 178 0.16 -4.80 -5.63
C LEU A 178 -1.02 -4.17 -6.39
N PHE A 179 -2.19 -4.77 -6.24
CA PHE A 179 -3.38 -4.39 -6.98
C PHE A 179 -4.56 -4.17 -6.05
N VAL A 180 -5.42 -3.20 -6.37
CA VAL A 180 -6.71 -2.97 -5.71
C VAL A 180 -7.81 -3.40 -6.67
N TYR A 181 -8.61 -4.35 -6.25
CA TYR A 181 -9.83 -4.76 -6.92
C TYR A 181 -11.04 -4.11 -6.26
N ASP A 182 -11.86 -3.43 -7.05
CA ASP A 182 -13.14 -2.86 -6.62
C ASP A 182 -14.28 -3.78 -7.04
N VAL A 183 -14.95 -4.38 -6.06
CA VAL A 183 -15.98 -5.42 -6.29
C VAL A 183 -17.22 -4.87 -6.98
N GLU A 184 -17.57 -3.61 -6.72
CA GLU A 184 -18.79 -2.98 -7.24
C GLU A 184 -18.65 -2.65 -8.71
N SER A 185 -17.52 -2.07 -9.09
CA SER A 185 -17.24 -1.63 -10.46
C SER A 185 -16.61 -2.72 -11.34
N ASP A 186 -16.22 -3.86 -10.76
CA ASP A 186 -15.45 -4.93 -11.40
C ASP A 186 -14.19 -4.38 -12.09
N ARG A 187 -13.42 -3.57 -11.36
CA ARG A 187 -12.20 -2.91 -11.85
C ARG A 187 -10.99 -3.27 -11.01
N MET A 188 -9.88 -3.51 -11.70
CA MET A 188 -8.58 -3.61 -11.09
C MET A 188 -7.78 -2.32 -11.31
N ARG A 189 -7.00 -1.94 -10.31
CA ARG A 189 -6.00 -0.88 -10.41
C ARG A 189 -4.69 -1.35 -9.79
N SER A 190 -3.57 -1.11 -10.48
CA SER A 190 -2.24 -1.36 -9.93
C SER A 190 -1.79 -0.20 -9.03
N LEU A 191 -1.23 -0.52 -7.87
CA LEU A 191 -0.46 0.41 -7.03
C LEU A 191 1.03 0.40 -7.39
N GLY A 192 1.49 -0.60 -8.15
CA GLY A 192 2.87 -0.74 -8.61
C GLY A 192 3.51 -2.06 -8.18
N ASN A 193 4.81 -2.18 -8.50
CA ASN A 193 5.63 -3.30 -8.04
C ASN A 193 6.02 -3.09 -6.58
N VAL A 194 6.11 -4.17 -5.81
CA VAL A 194 6.44 -4.16 -4.40
C VAL A 194 7.61 -5.08 -4.09
N GLU A 195 8.32 -4.75 -3.03
CA GLU A 195 9.43 -5.53 -2.51
C GLU A 195 9.08 -6.03 -1.11
N PRO A 196 9.63 -7.18 -0.67
CA PRO A 196 9.36 -7.67 0.68
C PRO A 196 10.02 -6.77 1.73
N ASP A 197 9.43 -6.76 2.93
CA ASP A 197 10.01 -6.15 4.12
C ASP A 197 11.19 -6.99 4.63
N TRP A 198 12.36 -6.75 4.05
CA TRP A 198 13.62 -7.41 4.41
C TRP A 198 14.00 -7.20 5.87
N SER A 199 13.53 -6.11 6.47
CA SER A 199 13.86 -5.74 7.84
C SER A 199 13.26 -6.72 8.87
N ARG A 200 12.14 -7.36 8.54
CA ARG A 200 11.43 -8.27 9.45
C ARG A 200 11.87 -9.73 9.38
N GLY A 201 12.75 -10.08 8.44
CA GLY A 201 13.19 -11.47 8.24
C GLY A 201 12.09 -12.36 7.64
N LEU A 202 12.28 -13.68 7.77
CA LEU A 202 11.37 -14.68 7.22
C LEU A 202 10.23 -15.04 8.21
N PRO A 203 9.02 -15.34 7.72
CA PRO A 203 8.58 -15.25 6.32
C PRO A 203 8.44 -13.80 5.88
N PHE A 204 8.81 -13.52 4.62
CA PHE A 204 8.71 -12.18 4.08
C PHE A 204 7.27 -11.68 4.06
N ARG A 205 7.09 -10.41 4.44
CA ARG A 205 5.81 -9.69 4.30
C ARG A 205 5.98 -8.61 3.25
N PHE A 206 5.10 -8.59 2.26
CA PHE A 206 5.07 -7.54 1.23
C PHE A 206 4.11 -6.41 1.57
N VAL A 207 3.13 -6.71 2.42
CA VAL A 207 2.10 -5.77 2.84
C VAL A 207 1.84 -5.97 4.34
N ASP A 208 1.66 -4.87 5.05
CA ASP A 208 1.14 -4.84 6.42
C ASP A 208 -0.03 -3.86 6.48
N SER A 209 -0.90 -3.99 7.48
CA SER A 209 -2.02 -3.06 7.65
C SER A 209 -2.27 -2.71 9.11
N LEU A 210 -2.87 -1.54 9.31
CA LEU A 210 -3.26 -1.00 10.61
C LEU A 210 -4.66 -0.42 10.51
N GLN A 211 -5.61 -0.97 11.28
CA GLN A 211 -6.94 -0.38 11.38
C GLN A 211 -6.87 0.95 12.12
N LEU A 212 -7.39 2.03 11.52
CA LEU A 212 -7.42 3.36 12.12
C LEU A 212 -8.82 3.72 12.66
N ARG A 213 -9.86 3.37 11.90
CA ARG A 213 -11.29 3.47 12.25
C ARG A 213 -11.99 2.20 11.75
N PRO A 214 -13.22 1.85 12.17
CA PRO A 214 -13.91 0.67 11.64
C PRO A 214 -13.95 0.63 10.10
N ASP A 215 -14.08 1.79 9.46
CA ASP A 215 -14.16 1.98 8.02
C ASP A 215 -12.88 2.57 7.39
N ALA A 216 -11.77 2.66 8.11
CA ALA A 216 -10.51 3.22 7.59
C ALA A 216 -9.30 2.40 7.99
N VAL A 217 -8.48 2.04 7.01
CA VAL A 217 -7.28 1.21 7.19
C VAL A 217 -6.07 1.85 6.52
N LEU A 218 -4.94 1.79 7.20
CA LEU A 218 -3.65 2.17 6.64
C LEU A 218 -2.94 0.92 6.13
N VAL A 219 -2.53 0.96 4.88
CA VAL A 219 -1.75 -0.11 4.23
C VAL A 219 -0.31 0.34 4.10
N ARG A 220 0.62 -0.58 4.37
CA ARG A 220 2.05 -0.35 4.31
C ARG A 220 2.69 -1.36 3.35
N TYR A 221 3.50 -0.87 2.42
CA TYR A 221 4.28 -1.69 1.50
C TYR A 221 5.59 -0.99 1.12
N GLN A 222 6.54 -1.73 0.58
CA GLN A 222 7.86 -1.20 0.19
C GLN A 222 8.10 -1.31 -1.30
N THR A 223 8.94 -0.41 -1.82
CA THR A 223 9.36 -0.40 -3.22
C THR A 223 10.87 -0.16 -3.33
N ASP A 224 11.40 -0.42 -4.52
CA ASP A 224 12.78 -0.11 -4.91
C ASP A 224 13.83 -0.74 -3.98
N LYS A 225 14.13 -2.03 -4.19
CA LYS A 225 15.17 -2.73 -3.40
C LYS A 225 16.59 -2.34 -3.81
N GLU A 226 17.47 -2.29 -2.82
CA GLU A 226 18.91 -2.19 -3.00
C GLU A 226 19.62 -3.30 -2.22
N ARG A 227 20.57 -3.95 -2.89
CA ARG A 227 21.43 -4.96 -2.27
C ARG A 227 22.64 -4.28 -1.65
N LEU A 228 22.77 -4.36 -0.33
CA LEU A 228 23.94 -3.84 0.40
C LEU A 228 25.07 -4.88 0.53
N GLY A 229 24.74 -6.17 0.42
CA GLY A 229 25.72 -7.25 0.56
C GLY A 229 25.14 -8.64 0.27
N PRO A 230 25.87 -9.72 0.57
CA PRO A 230 25.31 -11.07 0.56
C PRO A 230 24.11 -11.15 1.50
N GLN A 231 22.94 -11.50 0.96
CA GLN A 231 21.68 -11.66 1.72
C GLN A 231 21.21 -10.44 2.53
N ARG A 232 21.79 -9.25 2.29
CA ARG A 232 21.41 -8.01 2.97
C ARG A 232 20.84 -7.02 1.96
N TYR A 233 19.58 -6.64 2.18
CA TYR A 233 18.81 -5.78 1.30
C TYR A 233 18.12 -4.70 2.12
N VAL A 234 17.91 -3.54 1.51
CA VAL A 234 17.09 -2.44 2.02
C VAL A 234 16.15 -1.99 0.92
N ASN A 235 15.05 -1.36 1.29
CA ASN A 235 14.11 -0.76 0.33
C ASN A 235 14.26 0.76 0.39
N HIS A 236 14.27 1.42 -0.76
CA HIS A 236 14.43 2.88 -0.84
C HIS A 236 13.21 3.61 -0.30
N PHE A 237 12.03 3.04 -0.46
CA PHE A 237 10.79 3.67 -0.01
C PHE A 237 9.86 2.71 0.70
N GLU A 238 9.18 3.26 1.70
CA GLU A 238 8.04 2.65 2.37
C GLU A 238 6.83 3.58 2.23
N HIS A 239 5.72 3.01 1.78
CA HIS A 239 4.51 3.74 1.45
C HIS A 239 3.45 3.47 2.51
N LEU A 240 2.85 4.53 3.06
CA LEU A 240 1.71 4.45 3.97
C LEU A 240 0.47 5.01 3.27
N VAL A 241 -0.45 4.14 2.87
CA VAL A 241 -1.62 4.48 2.04
C VAL A 241 -2.92 4.24 2.80
N LEU A 242 -3.70 5.30 2.99
CA LEU A 242 -4.98 5.29 3.68
C LEU A 242 -6.11 4.89 2.72
N PHE A 243 -6.85 3.84 3.06
CA PHE A 243 -8.11 3.48 2.41
C PHE A 243 -9.28 3.77 3.36
N SER A 244 -10.28 4.50 2.87
CA SER A 244 -11.51 4.84 3.59
C SER A 244 -12.63 5.19 2.59
N PRO A 245 -13.90 5.36 3.02
CA PRO A 245 -14.97 5.81 2.13
C PRO A 245 -14.64 7.13 1.39
N ARG A 246 -13.90 8.04 2.04
CA ARG A 246 -13.44 9.30 1.44
C ARG A 246 -12.28 9.10 0.47
N HIS A 247 -11.47 8.08 0.69
CA HIS A 247 -10.24 7.79 -0.05
C HIS A 247 -10.26 6.37 -0.63
N ARG A 248 -11.30 6.04 -1.43
CA ARG A 248 -11.43 4.71 -2.09
C ARG A 248 -10.26 4.39 -3.02
N GLU A 249 -9.67 5.42 -3.63
CA GLU A 249 -8.48 5.27 -4.47
C GLU A 249 -7.18 5.19 -3.66
N GLY A 250 -7.24 5.17 -2.33
CA GLY A 250 -6.05 5.23 -1.50
C GLY A 250 -5.43 6.64 -1.49
N LEU A 251 -5.18 7.17 -0.30
CA LEU A 251 -4.40 8.39 -0.12
C LEU A 251 -3.02 8.01 0.43
N GLU A 252 -1.97 8.16 -0.38
CA GLU A 252 -0.60 8.06 0.13
C GLU A 252 -0.37 9.17 1.16
N LEU A 253 -0.36 8.81 2.44
CA LEU A 253 -0.13 9.74 3.55
C LEU A 253 1.35 10.13 3.59
N VAL A 254 2.21 9.11 3.51
CA VAL A 254 3.66 9.24 3.62
C VAL A 254 4.32 8.31 2.61
N LYS A 255 5.27 8.86 1.85
CA LYS A 255 6.31 8.09 1.19
C LYS A 255 7.58 8.29 2.01
N LEU A 256 7.89 7.33 2.86
CA LEU A 256 9.03 7.37 3.77
C LEU A 256 10.26 6.94 3.00
N GLY A 257 11.26 7.81 2.93
CA GLY A 257 12.53 7.51 2.29
C GLY A 257 13.46 6.77 3.24
N LEU A 258 14.31 5.90 2.68
CA LEU A 258 15.27 5.08 3.42
C LEU A 258 16.20 5.89 4.34
N ASP A 259 16.42 7.18 4.06
CA ASP A 259 17.21 8.06 4.93
C ASP A 259 16.58 8.29 6.31
N ASP A 260 15.25 8.15 6.43
CA ASP A 260 14.53 8.16 7.69
C ASP A 260 14.31 6.74 8.27
N GLY A 261 14.88 5.72 7.63
CA GLY A 261 14.80 4.32 8.03
C GLY A 261 13.52 3.61 7.62
N SER A 262 13.41 2.32 7.97
CA SER A 262 12.20 1.52 7.73
C SER A 262 11.36 1.40 9.00
N VAL A 263 10.03 1.42 8.86
CA VAL A 263 9.09 1.31 9.97
C VAL A 263 9.21 -0.06 10.64
N ARG A 264 9.51 -0.06 11.94
CA ARG A 264 9.51 -1.25 12.80
C ARG A 264 8.22 -1.41 13.54
N ARG A 265 7.73 -0.30 14.07
CA ARG A 265 6.52 -0.23 14.87
C ARG A 265 5.69 0.95 14.41
N TRP A 266 4.39 0.77 14.41
CA TRP A 266 3.42 1.78 14.04
C TRP A 266 2.12 1.57 14.83
N GLY A 267 1.35 2.63 15.01
CA GLY A 267 0.06 2.55 15.66
C GLY A 267 -0.59 3.92 15.81
N LEU A 268 -1.84 3.96 16.25
CA LEU A 268 -2.66 5.17 16.31
C LEU A 268 -3.02 5.50 17.76
N SER A 269 -3.00 6.78 18.13
CA SER A 269 -3.58 7.29 19.38
C SER A 269 -4.34 8.59 19.09
N GLY A 270 -5.67 8.57 19.28
CA GLY A 270 -6.53 9.65 18.78
C GLY A 270 -6.42 9.77 17.25
N SER A 271 -6.11 10.95 16.74
CA SER A 271 -5.81 11.18 15.32
C SER A 271 -4.33 11.06 14.97
N LYS A 272 -3.45 10.83 15.95
CA LYS A 272 -2.00 10.85 15.75
C LYS A 272 -1.49 9.45 15.41
N LEU A 273 -0.96 9.29 14.20
CA LEU A 273 -0.20 8.12 13.77
C LEU A 273 1.22 8.22 14.33
N TRP A 274 1.70 7.15 14.94
CA TRP A 274 3.05 7.02 15.47
C TRP A 274 3.84 6.03 14.65
N LEU A 275 5.10 6.36 14.32
CA LEU A 275 6.03 5.51 13.57
C LEU A 275 7.37 5.43 14.32
N GLN A 276 7.87 4.22 14.55
CA GLN A 276 9.25 4.00 14.99
C GLN A 276 10.00 3.44 13.79
N THR A 277 11.05 4.12 13.35
CA THR A 277 11.84 3.75 12.19
C THR A 277 13.26 3.40 12.60
N VAL A 278 13.90 2.52 11.82
CA VAL A 278 15.29 2.10 12.01
C VAL A 278 16.03 2.14 10.68
N ASP A 279 17.12 2.90 10.61
CA ASP A 279 18.09 2.83 9.51
C ASP A 279 19.20 1.84 9.88
N GLU A 280 19.12 0.63 9.31
CA GLU A 280 20.11 -0.44 9.50
C GLU A 280 21.42 -0.22 8.74
N ARG A 281 21.54 0.82 7.91
CA ARG A 281 22.79 1.15 7.22
C ARG A 281 23.78 1.81 8.17
N ALA A 282 23.29 2.48 9.21
CA ALA A 282 24.11 3.11 10.23
C ALA A 282 24.74 2.06 11.17
N ALA A 283 25.93 2.37 11.70
CA ALA A 283 26.62 1.58 12.70
C ALA A 283 26.97 2.47 13.91
N PRO A 284 26.24 2.38 15.03
CA PRO A 284 25.07 1.51 15.28
C PRO A 284 23.81 1.91 14.48
N PRO A 285 22.81 1.02 14.33
CA PRO A 285 21.53 1.35 13.69
C PRO A 285 20.90 2.60 14.30
N ARG A 286 20.38 3.49 13.45
CA ARG A 286 19.80 4.76 13.90
C ARG A 286 18.29 4.63 14.01
N GLU A 287 17.77 4.84 15.22
CA GLU A 287 16.32 4.86 15.46
C GLU A 287 15.76 6.28 15.47
N ALA A 288 14.50 6.41 15.06
CA ALA A 288 13.73 7.63 15.22
C ALA A 288 12.27 7.31 15.54
N VAL A 289 11.64 8.18 16.32
CA VAL A 289 10.20 8.16 16.55
C VAL A 289 9.60 9.38 15.88
N TRP A 290 8.52 9.15 15.14
CA TRP A 290 7.79 10.15 14.40
C TRP A 290 6.32 10.12 14.77
N SER A 291 5.68 11.27 14.65
CA SER A 291 4.23 11.36 14.65
C SER A 291 3.70 12.14 13.45
N LEU A 292 2.48 11.81 13.04
CA LEU A 292 1.74 12.50 12.00
C LEU A 292 0.27 12.65 12.44
N ASP A 293 -0.24 13.87 12.43
CA ASP A 293 -1.66 14.12 12.72
C ASP A 293 -2.52 13.84 11.49
N LEU A 294 -3.49 12.94 11.65
CA LEU A 294 -4.41 12.50 10.60
C LEU A 294 -5.82 13.10 10.74
N ALA A 295 -6.03 14.06 11.64
CA ALA A 295 -7.34 14.63 11.95
C ALA A 295 -8.11 15.16 10.72
N ARG A 296 -7.40 15.58 9.66
CA ARG A 296 -8.01 16.11 8.43
C ARG A 296 -8.49 15.03 7.45
N VAL A 297 -7.89 13.84 7.50
CA VAL A 297 -8.06 12.77 6.50
C VAL A 297 -8.81 11.55 7.04
N LEU A 298 -8.86 11.39 8.36
CA LEU A 298 -9.74 10.43 9.05
C LEU A 298 -11.13 11.01 9.27
#